data_AF-A0A3A6KBJ6-F1
#
_entry.id   AF-A0A3A6KBJ6-F1
#
_cell.length_a   1.000
_cell.length_b   1.000
_cell.length_c   1.000
_cell.angle_alpha   90.00
_cell.angle_beta   90.00
_cell.angle_gamma   90.00
#
_symmetry.space_group_name_H-M   'P 1'
#
loop_
_entity.id
_entity.type
_entity.pdbx_description
1 polymer ?
#
loop_
_entity_poly.entity_id
_entity_poly.type
_entity_poly.pdbx_seq_one_letter_code
_entity_poly.pdbx_strand_id
1 'polypeptide(L)'
;MEKLSNGLIKKRPRIQGAAWRRLDNTAKLFAAVSGEDLSSVFRIAAVLKEPVEPELLHKALLLTLPEFENFRVKLRKGFFWYYFETNNRDPVVEEEQSAPCRFIDPHRGGRFPFRVSYYGCRINFEVFHGLTDGLGAVGFVSRLTEHYLELKNDLPTEIRKREFSPMRADDYLRYYKKLPHKRYESRPAIQVSGEFLPFDQMAVLHGTFHVDDLKKRSKEVGVSITKYLAAALLWSIIQTETDGKEMKRPAALNLPVNLRSFFESETLANFFAVINISWSERRAPESFSEVLEAVSRQMDEQIVKERLEKTISYNVGNEKKWYVRAIPLFVKHLAMQMIFLHSTRAHTMTFSNIGRMDVREELRDQVESFQLLVGASPKQRMKCGAVAYDGKLCLSFASAMAENRLPEYFFLFLEKQGIPVELESNGISDREHDKGRYPVVGGDKNKIKRAVRLFYISLAVVSVLAGVVNLATYRQIPFKWAFLTWGAAAYVAMTLRFSVMRHASMSGILVRQCLGIQAILLLVDTMTGLHGWSVDYAIPCVVLFEVAAILLMLLVNRMNWQCYFMYQIAVTFLSFVPLVFLRIGWTKHPLLTVISVVISVSALVLTILLGDRSVKRELRRRFHV
;
A
#
# COMPACT_ATOMS: atom_id res chain seq x y z
N MET A 1 -19.10 -9.81 36.33
CA MET A 1 -18.49 -8.73 35.52
C MET A 1 -16.97 -8.90 35.40
N GLU A 2 -16.19 -8.85 36.49
CA GLU A 2 -14.72 -9.13 36.45
C GLU A 2 -14.37 -10.63 36.35
N LYS A 3 -15.22 -11.52 36.88
CA LYS A 3 -15.01 -12.97 36.91
C LYS A 3 -15.15 -13.67 35.55
N LEU A 4 -15.96 -13.15 34.63
CA LEU A 4 -16.13 -13.72 33.27
C LEU A 4 -14.94 -13.35 32.35
N SER A 5 -14.46 -12.10 32.44
CA SER A 5 -13.23 -11.64 31.79
C SER A 5 -12.02 -12.44 32.26
N ASN A 6 -11.84 -12.61 33.58
CA ASN A 6 -10.75 -13.41 34.13
C ASN A 6 -10.85 -14.92 33.83
N GLY A 7 -12.06 -15.46 33.63
CA GLY A 7 -12.29 -16.86 33.28
C GLY A 7 -11.86 -17.21 31.85
N LEU A 8 -12.17 -16.35 30.87
CA LEU A 8 -11.77 -16.50 29.47
C LEU A 8 -10.27 -16.26 29.25
N ILE A 9 -9.66 -15.38 30.05
CA ILE A 9 -8.20 -15.09 30.00
C ILE A 9 -7.37 -16.26 30.55
N LYS A 10 -7.85 -17.00 31.57
CA LYS A 10 -7.08 -18.06 32.25
C LYS A 10 -7.03 -19.42 31.54
N LYS A 11 -7.93 -19.72 30.59
CA LYS A 11 -7.99 -21.02 29.87
C LYS A 11 -7.56 -20.92 28.41
N ARG A 12 -6.63 -20.03 28.06
CA ARG A 12 -6.02 -20.06 26.71
C ARG A 12 -4.97 -21.19 26.66
N PRO A 13 -5.13 -22.23 25.83
CA PRO A 13 -4.04 -23.17 25.60
C PRO A 13 -2.87 -22.38 25.04
N ARG A 14 -1.79 -22.26 25.81
CA ARG A 14 -0.49 -21.89 25.26
C ARG A 14 -0.12 -23.00 24.29
N ILE A 15 -0.29 -22.76 23.00
CA ILE A 15 0.30 -23.62 21.97
C ILE A 15 1.82 -23.55 22.22
N GLN A 16 2.37 -24.63 22.80
CA GLN A 16 3.80 -24.80 22.97
C GLN A 16 4.41 -24.94 21.58
N GLY A 17 5.28 -23.98 21.22
CA GLY A 17 5.98 -23.93 19.94
C GLY A 17 5.56 -22.71 19.11
N ALA A 18 6.52 -21.89 18.73
CA ALA A 18 6.27 -20.80 17.78
C ALA A 18 5.90 -21.39 16.41
N ALA A 19 4.60 -21.56 16.16
CA ALA A 19 4.10 -21.90 14.84
C ALA A 19 4.44 -20.75 13.90
N TRP A 20 5.30 -21.02 12.91
CA TRP A 20 5.60 -20.08 11.83
C TRP A 20 5.06 -20.68 10.53
N ARG A 21 4.53 -19.84 9.65
CA ARG A 21 4.02 -20.27 8.34
C ARG A 21 4.62 -19.44 7.22
N ARG A 22 4.83 -20.11 6.09
CA ARG A 22 5.32 -19.47 4.86
C ARG A 22 4.19 -18.64 4.23
N LEU A 23 4.54 -17.49 3.66
CA LEU A 23 3.59 -16.70 2.87
C LEU A 23 3.32 -17.36 1.52
N ASP A 24 2.08 -17.24 1.06
CA ASP A 24 1.72 -17.50 -0.33
C ASP A 24 2.39 -16.47 -1.28
N ASN A 25 2.28 -16.67 -2.60
CA ASN A 25 2.96 -15.81 -3.58
C ASN A 25 2.40 -14.39 -3.64
N THR A 26 1.09 -14.25 -3.48
CA THR A 26 0.39 -12.97 -3.44
C THR A 26 0.81 -12.17 -2.22
N ALA A 27 0.89 -12.82 -1.06
CA ALA A 27 1.32 -12.26 0.20
C ALA A 27 2.81 -11.89 0.21
N LYS A 28 3.68 -12.65 -0.49
CA LYS A 28 5.08 -12.24 -0.72
C LYS A 28 5.17 -10.98 -1.59
N LEU A 29 4.35 -10.89 -2.65
CA LEU A 29 4.32 -9.73 -3.53
C LEU A 29 3.86 -8.48 -2.75
N PHE A 30 2.73 -8.57 -2.04
CA PHE A 30 2.26 -7.46 -1.21
C PHE A 30 3.28 -7.09 -0.12
N ALA A 31 3.78 -8.06 0.65
CA ALA A 31 4.82 -7.80 1.66
C ALA A 31 6.08 -7.11 1.08
N ALA A 32 6.40 -7.36 -0.19
CA ALA A 32 7.55 -6.76 -0.85
C ALA A 32 7.28 -5.40 -1.49
N VAL A 33 6.04 -5.05 -1.80
CA VAL A 33 5.75 -3.83 -2.56
C VAL A 33 5.10 -2.78 -1.66
N SER A 34 4.44 -3.20 -0.59
CA SER A 34 3.74 -2.30 0.30
C SER A 34 4.66 -1.38 1.10
N GLY A 35 4.21 -0.14 1.25
CA GLY A 35 4.88 0.94 1.97
C GLY A 35 3.92 2.13 2.11
N GLU A 36 4.41 3.28 2.57
CA GLU A 36 3.57 4.47 2.73
C GLU A 36 2.95 4.92 1.39
N ASP A 37 3.72 4.86 0.29
CA ASP A 37 3.23 5.16 -1.08
C ASP A 37 2.27 4.11 -1.68
N LEU A 38 2.08 2.97 -1.01
CA LEU A 38 1.21 1.87 -1.44
C LEU A 38 0.87 0.99 -0.25
N SER A 39 -0.21 1.30 0.48
CA SER A 39 -0.53 0.59 1.72
C SER A 39 -0.82 -0.90 1.51
N SER A 40 -1.45 -1.24 0.37
CA SER A 40 -2.06 -2.55 0.12
C SER A 40 -2.98 -2.99 1.26
N VAL A 41 -3.62 -2.01 1.91
CA VAL A 41 -4.64 -2.21 2.93
C VAL A 41 -6.00 -1.99 2.29
N PHE A 42 -6.94 -2.85 2.62
CA PHE A 42 -8.35 -2.63 2.32
C PHE A 42 -9.15 -2.64 3.61
N ARG A 43 -10.30 -1.98 3.59
CA ARG A 43 -11.22 -1.85 4.71
C ARG A 43 -12.56 -2.45 4.34
N ILE A 44 -13.08 -3.29 5.23
CA ILE A 44 -14.50 -3.63 5.26
C ILE A 44 -15.08 -2.97 6.51
N ALA A 45 -16.15 -2.21 6.35
CA ALA A 45 -16.81 -1.54 7.46
C ALA A 45 -18.26 -1.96 7.59
N ALA A 46 -18.70 -2.16 8.83
CA ALA A 46 -20.10 -2.33 9.19
C ALA A 46 -20.62 -1.00 9.71
N VAL A 47 -21.67 -0.46 9.07
CA VAL A 47 -22.37 0.74 9.53
C VAL A 47 -23.59 0.27 10.31
N LEU A 48 -23.65 0.60 11.59
CA LEU A 48 -24.75 0.27 12.48
C LEU A 48 -25.76 1.42 12.53
N LYS A 49 -26.98 1.14 13.00
CA LYS A 49 -28.00 2.19 13.23
C LYS A 49 -27.74 3.01 14.49
N GLU A 50 -26.93 2.50 15.41
CA GLU A 50 -26.60 3.14 16.67
C GLU A 50 -25.08 3.35 16.83
N PRO A 51 -24.64 4.33 17.63
CA PRO A 51 -23.24 4.55 17.92
C PRO A 51 -22.54 3.31 18.48
N VAL A 52 -21.26 3.16 18.15
CA VAL A 52 -20.42 2.05 18.59
C VAL A 52 -19.90 2.29 20.00
N GLU A 53 -20.07 1.30 20.87
CA GLU A 53 -19.52 1.29 22.22
C GLU A 53 -18.11 0.65 22.23
N PRO A 54 -17.05 1.41 22.56
CA PRO A 54 -15.67 0.96 22.37
C PRO A 54 -15.31 -0.27 23.21
N GLU A 55 -15.81 -0.32 24.43
CA GLU A 55 -15.53 -1.42 25.37
C GLU A 55 -16.17 -2.74 24.91
N LEU A 56 -17.40 -2.69 24.40
CA LEU A 56 -18.09 -3.85 23.86
C LEU A 56 -17.42 -4.33 22.57
N LEU A 57 -17.00 -3.41 21.69
CA LEU A 57 -16.27 -3.75 20.48
C LEU A 57 -14.92 -4.42 20.79
N HIS A 58 -14.22 -3.94 21.82
CA HIS A 58 -12.99 -4.57 22.27
C HIS A 58 -13.21 -5.99 22.80
N LYS A 59 -14.26 -6.21 23.60
CA LYS A 59 -14.66 -7.55 24.06
C LYS A 59 -15.03 -8.47 22.89
N ALA A 60 -15.82 -7.98 21.93
CA ALA A 60 -16.18 -8.71 20.73
C ALA A 60 -14.94 -9.17 19.95
N LEU A 61 -13.95 -8.28 19.78
CA LEU A 61 -12.70 -8.61 19.10
C LEU A 61 -11.90 -9.72 19.81
N LEU A 62 -11.90 -9.74 21.14
CA LEU A 62 -11.26 -10.79 21.93
C LEU A 62 -11.96 -12.15 21.81
N LEU A 63 -13.28 -12.16 21.54
CA LEU A 63 -14.07 -13.36 21.25
C LEU A 63 -13.89 -13.84 19.81
N THR A 64 -13.84 -12.93 18.84
CA THR A 64 -13.70 -13.25 17.41
C THR A 64 -12.31 -13.79 17.06
N LEU A 65 -11.23 -13.17 17.55
CA LEU A 65 -9.87 -13.52 17.11
C LEU A 65 -9.50 -15.00 17.31
N PRO A 66 -9.88 -15.68 18.40
CA PRO A 66 -9.67 -17.13 18.57
C PRO A 66 -10.30 -18.01 17.48
N GLU A 67 -11.43 -17.61 16.87
CA GLU A 67 -12.05 -18.37 15.77
C GLU A 67 -11.27 -18.25 14.46
N PHE A 68 -10.42 -17.21 14.36
CA PHE A 68 -9.67 -16.86 13.16
C PHE A 68 -8.16 -16.91 13.45
N GLU A 69 -7.63 -18.07 13.83
CA GLU A 69 -6.21 -18.25 14.15
C GLU A 69 -5.26 -17.73 13.06
N ASN A 70 -5.69 -17.79 11.79
CA ASN A 70 -4.97 -17.26 10.64
C ASN A 70 -4.66 -15.75 10.73
N PHE A 71 -5.44 -14.98 11.48
CA PHE A 71 -5.23 -13.55 11.71
C PHE A 71 -4.30 -13.29 12.90
N ARG A 72 -4.06 -14.31 13.74
CA ARG A 72 -3.25 -14.22 14.96
C ARG A 72 -1.75 -14.31 14.67
N VAL A 73 -1.27 -13.44 13.79
CA VAL A 73 0.12 -13.46 13.30
C VAL A 73 0.74 -12.07 13.32
N LYS A 74 2.06 -12.04 13.21
CA LYS A 74 2.87 -10.85 12.91
C LYS A 74 3.77 -11.17 11.71
N LEU A 75 3.93 -10.22 10.79
CA LEU A 75 4.77 -10.43 9.62
C LEU A 75 6.24 -10.23 10.01
N ARG A 76 7.05 -11.25 9.76
CA ARG A 76 8.50 -11.21 9.95
C ARG A 76 9.21 -11.21 8.60
N LYS A 77 10.27 -10.41 8.54
CA LYS A 77 11.18 -10.38 7.41
C LYS A 77 12.38 -11.28 7.71
N GLY A 78 12.58 -12.30 6.88
CA GLY A 78 13.85 -13.01 6.78
C GLY A 78 14.60 -12.59 5.52
N PHE A 79 15.80 -13.10 5.29
CA PHE A 79 16.71 -12.57 4.27
C PHE A 79 16.38 -12.97 2.83
N PHE A 80 15.62 -14.06 2.65
CA PHE A 80 15.17 -14.59 1.34
C PHE A 80 13.66 -14.60 1.16
N TRP A 81 12.92 -14.54 2.25
CA TRP A 81 11.46 -14.55 2.25
C TRP A 81 10.91 -13.89 3.51
N TYR A 82 9.69 -13.37 3.37
CA TYR A 82 8.84 -12.98 4.49
C TYR A 82 8.12 -14.24 5.04
N TYR A 83 7.74 -14.23 6.31
CA TYR A 83 6.96 -15.30 6.94
C TYR A 83 6.06 -14.77 8.05
N PHE A 84 5.00 -15.49 8.39
CA PHE A 84 4.15 -15.17 9.52
C PHE A 84 4.61 -15.96 10.75
N GLU A 85 4.68 -15.28 11.89
CA GLU A 85 4.93 -15.87 13.21
C GLU A 85 3.68 -15.62 14.07
N THR A 86 3.27 -16.58 14.91
CA THR A 86 2.14 -16.37 15.82
C THR A 86 2.32 -15.12 16.70
N ASN A 87 1.26 -14.34 16.85
CA ASN A 87 1.22 -13.17 17.72
C ASN A 87 0.41 -13.46 18.99
N ASN A 88 1.07 -13.43 20.14
CA ASN A 88 0.44 -13.74 21.42
C ASN A 88 -0.11 -12.52 22.17
N ARG A 89 0.02 -11.31 21.60
CA ARG A 89 -0.55 -10.09 22.18
C ARG A 89 -2.07 -10.07 22.02
N ASP A 90 -2.73 -9.25 22.83
CA ASP A 90 -4.15 -8.95 22.62
C ASP A 90 -4.29 -7.84 21.56
N PRO A 91 -5.26 -7.96 20.63
CA PRO A 91 -5.57 -6.91 19.69
C PRO A 91 -6.22 -5.73 20.42
N VAL A 92 -6.09 -4.52 19.88
CA VAL A 92 -6.64 -3.31 20.48
C VAL A 92 -7.59 -2.66 19.46
N VAL A 93 -8.67 -2.07 19.98
CA VAL A 93 -9.61 -1.25 19.21
C VAL A 93 -9.22 0.21 19.40
N GLU A 94 -9.18 0.97 18.31
CA GLU A 94 -8.84 2.41 18.34
C GLU A 94 -9.94 3.26 17.72
N GLU A 95 -10.08 4.51 18.16
CA GLU A 95 -10.96 5.47 17.49
C GLU A 95 -10.30 5.92 16.16
N GLU A 96 -11.09 6.05 15.10
CA GLU A 96 -10.58 6.48 13.81
C GLU A 96 -10.22 7.98 13.82
N GLN A 97 -8.93 8.30 13.64
CA GLN A 97 -8.43 9.68 13.62
C GLN A 97 -7.74 10.08 12.30
N SER A 98 -7.62 9.14 11.37
CA SER A 98 -6.83 9.33 10.14
C SER A 98 -7.55 8.82 8.91
N ALA A 99 -6.98 9.09 7.74
CA ALA A 99 -7.53 8.66 6.46
C ALA A 99 -7.68 7.13 6.39
N PRO A 100 -8.71 6.63 5.70
CA PRO A 100 -8.94 5.20 5.54
C PRO A 100 -7.81 4.49 4.78
N CYS A 101 -7.64 3.20 5.06
CA CYS A 101 -6.70 2.30 4.39
C CYS A 101 -5.23 2.73 4.49
N ARG A 102 -4.86 3.41 5.59
CA ARG A 102 -3.48 3.82 5.86
C ARG A 102 -2.56 2.60 5.92
N PHE A 103 -1.30 2.78 5.51
CA PHE A 103 -0.29 1.74 5.61
C PHE A 103 -0.19 1.19 7.04
N ILE A 104 -0.52 -0.10 7.17
CA ILE A 104 -0.26 -0.89 8.36
C ILE A 104 1.14 -1.45 8.16
N ASP A 105 2.14 -0.88 8.84
CA ASP A 105 3.51 -1.43 8.78
C ASP A 105 3.50 -2.84 9.36
N PRO A 106 3.60 -3.87 8.50
CA PRO A 106 3.45 -5.24 8.95
C PRO A 106 4.71 -5.70 9.72
N HIS A 107 5.82 -4.94 9.63
CA HIS A 107 7.10 -5.22 10.29
C HIS A 107 7.25 -4.52 11.65
N ARG A 108 6.41 -3.52 11.97
CA ARG A 108 6.51 -2.75 13.20
C ARG A 108 6.04 -3.54 14.43
N GLY A 109 7.02 -3.95 15.24
CA GLY A 109 6.88 -4.13 16.68
C GLY A 109 5.74 -5.00 17.20
N GLY A 110 5.58 -6.22 16.69
CA GLY A 110 4.65 -7.22 17.26
C GLY A 110 3.18 -6.84 17.16
N ARG A 111 2.82 -5.91 16.27
CA ARG A 111 1.43 -5.58 15.95
C ARG A 111 0.84 -6.59 14.97
N PHE A 112 -0.47 -6.67 14.95
CA PHE A 112 -1.21 -7.46 13.98
C PHE A 112 -1.15 -6.80 12.60
N PRO A 113 -1.12 -7.55 11.50
CA PRO A 113 -1.27 -7.04 10.13
C PRO A 113 -2.73 -6.69 9.79
N PHE A 114 -3.51 -6.31 10.80
CA PHE A 114 -4.85 -5.77 10.71
C PHE A 114 -5.06 -4.74 11.84
N ARG A 115 -6.11 -3.95 11.72
CA ARG A 115 -6.53 -2.94 12.68
C ARG A 115 -8.06 -2.93 12.74
N VAL A 116 -8.58 -2.85 13.95
CA VAL A 116 -10.01 -2.63 14.20
C VAL A 116 -10.14 -1.22 14.77
N SER A 117 -10.95 -0.40 14.11
CA SER A 117 -11.26 0.94 14.60
C SER A 117 -12.75 1.23 14.54
N TYR A 118 -13.19 2.30 15.20
CA TYR A 118 -14.58 2.75 15.13
C TYR A 118 -14.68 4.26 14.97
N TYR A 119 -15.81 4.72 14.42
CA TYR A 119 -16.16 6.14 14.33
C TYR A 119 -17.68 6.30 14.25
N GLY A 120 -18.28 7.02 15.20
CA GLY A 120 -19.73 7.13 15.30
C GLY A 120 -20.40 5.75 15.31
N CYS A 121 -21.24 5.47 14.31
CA CYS A 121 -21.93 4.18 14.16
C CYS A 121 -21.17 3.13 13.34
N ARG A 122 -19.91 3.37 12.96
CA ARG A 122 -19.15 2.50 12.06
C ARG A 122 -18.09 1.69 12.79
N ILE A 123 -18.09 0.38 12.55
CA ILE A 123 -17.00 -0.54 12.90
C ILE A 123 -16.16 -0.76 11.65
N ASN A 124 -14.87 -0.41 11.71
CA ASN A 124 -13.92 -0.57 10.61
C ASN A 124 -12.98 -1.75 10.88
N PHE A 125 -12.83 -2.61 9.89
CA PHE A 125 -11.77 -3.61 9.86
C PHE A 125 -10.84 -3.34 8.69
N GLU A 126 -9.62 -2.91 8.98
CA GLU A 126 -8.57 -2.68 8.00
C GLU A 126 -7.56 -3.82 8.05
N VAL A 127 -7.29 -4.43 6.90
CA VAL A 127 -6.40 -5.59 6.82
C VAL A 127 -5.38 -5.44 5.71
N PHE A 128 -4.15 -5.82 6.02
CA PHE A 128 -3.10 -5.94 5.04
C PHE A 128 -3.44 -7.08 4.07
N HIS A 129 -3.48 -6.81 2.77
CA HIS A 129 -3.93 -7.79 1.77
C HIS A 129 -3.06 -9.06 1.71
N GLY A 130 -1.83 -9.02 2.23
CA GLY A 130 -1.01 -10.22 2.38
C GLY A 130 -1.49 -11.20 3.47
N LEU A 131 -2.43 -10.82 4.33
CA LEU A 131 -2.94 -11.67 5.41
C LEU A 131 -4.09 -12.59 4.95
N THR A 132 -5.01 -12.05 4.15
CA THR A 132 -6.25 -12.72 3.73
C THR A 132 -6.81 -12.06 2.47
N ASP A 133 -7.69 -12.77 1.76
CA ASP A 133 -8.47 -12.19 0.69
C ASP A 133 -9.80 -11.60 1.19
N GLY A 134 -10.60 -11.06 0.24
CA GLY A 134 -11.87 -10.43 0.56
C GLY A 134 -12.83 -11.33 1.33
N LEU A 135 -12.88 -12.64 1.04
CA LEU A 135 -13.83 -13.55 1.70
C LEU A 135 -13.41 -13.88 3.15
N GLY A 136 -12.11 -14.11 3.39
CA GLY A 136 -11.64 -14.31 4.76
C GLY A 136 -11.82 -13.06 5.63
N ALA A 137 -11.68 -11.87 5.04
CA ALA A 137 -12.02 -10.61 5.71
C ALA A 137 -13.53 -10.47 5.96
N VAL A 138 -14.39 -10.81 4.99
CA VAL A 138 -15.86 -10.82 5.17
C VAL A 138 -16.26 -11.70 6.34
N GLY A 139 -15.74 -12.94 6.41
CA GLY A 139 -16.04 -13.85 7.50
C GLY A 139 -15.66 -13.28 8.87
N PHE A 140 -14.49 -12.65 8.97
CA PHE A 140 -14.04 -11.99 10.20
C PHE A 140 -14.94 -10.82 10.60
N VAL A 141 -15.30 -9.94 9.65
CA VAL A 141 -16.12 -8.75 9.95
C VAL A 141 -17.55 -9.11 10.31
N SER A 142 -18.19 -10.04 9.59
CA SER A 142 -19.52 -10.52 9.97
C SER A 142 -19.50 -11.07 11.39
N ARG A 143 -18.48 -11.86 11.74
CA ARG A 143 -18.35 -12.43 13.09
C ARG A 143 -18.06 -11.41 14.18
N LEU A 144 -17.19 -10.45 13.91
CA LEU A 144 -16.91 -9.34 14.81
C LEU A 144 -18.16 -8.50 15.07
N THR A 145 -18.91 -8.19 14.01
CA THR A 145 -20.14 -7.39 14.08
C THR A 145 -21.21 -8.13 14.88
N GLU A 146 -21.41 -9.41 14.61
CA GLU A 146 -22.39 -10.20 15.34
C GLU A 146 -22.02 -10.38 16.82
N HIS A 147 -20.77 -10.67 17.18
CA HIS A 147 -20.38 -10.72 18.60
C HIS A 147 -20.55 -9.38 19.31
N TYR A 148 -20.30 -8.26 18.61
CA TYR A 148 -20.57 -6.94 19.16
C TYR A 148 -22.07 -6.76 19.45
N LEU A 149 -22.95 -7.10 18.50
CA LEU A 149 -24.39 -6.98 18.67
C LEU A 149 -24.95 -7.99 19.69
N GLU A 150 -24.39 -9.19 19.77
CA GLU A 150 -24.74 -10.18 20.79
C GLU A 150 -24.44 -9.63 22.18
N LEU A 151 -23.23 -9.07 22.39
CA LEU A 151 -22.85 -8.43 23.66
C LEU A 151 -23.72 -7.21 23.98
N LYS A 152 -24.09 -6.41 22.97
CA LYS A 152 -24.91 -5.22 23.15
C LYS A 152 -26.35 -5.54 23.55
N ASN A 153 -26.88 -6.66 23.05
CA ASN A 153 -28.25 -7.10 23.32
C ASN A 153 -28.34 -8.13 24.47
N ASP A 154 -27.25 -8.33 25.22
CA ASP A 154 -27.15 -9.36 26.27
C ASP A 154 -27.52 -10.78 25.79
N LEU A 155 -27.27 -11.06 24.50
CA LEU A 155 -27.50 -12.38 23.91
C LEU A 155 -26.32 -13.32 24.19
N PRO A 156 -26.55 -14.65 24.20
CA PRO A 156 -25.48 -15.63 24.37
C PRO A 156 -24.44 -15.52 23.25
N THR A 157 -23.19 -15.26 23.62
CA THR A 157 -22.04 -15.31 22.69
C THR A 157 -21.44 -16.71 22.70
N GLU A 158 -21.41 -17.38 21.55
CA GLU A 158 -20.74 -18.67 21.40
C GLU A 158 -19.49 -18.55 20.54
N ILE A 159 -18.34 -19.00 21.08
CA ILE A 159 -17.12 -19.15 20.28
C ILE A 159 -17.27 -20.42 19.45
N ARG A 160 -17.46 -20.27 18.14
CA ARG A 160 -17.55 -21.40 17.22
C ARG A 160 -16.15 -21.99 17.06
N LYS A 161 -15.95 -23.24 17.50
CA LYS A 161 -14.76 -24.05 17.19
C LYS A 161 -14.70 -24.48 15.71
N ARG A 162 -15.29 -23.71 14.80
CA ARG A 162 -15.14 -23.98 13.38
C ARG A 162 -13.70 -23.59 13.06
N GLU A 163 -12.81 -24.59 13.02
CA GLU A 163 -11.52 -24.43 12.37
C GLU A 163 -11.82 -24.08 10.92
N PHE A 164 -11.83 -22.79 10.60
CA PHE A 164 -11.60 -22.38 9.23
C PHE A 164 -10.21 -22.90 8.87
N SER A 165 -10.20 -24.02 8.14
CA SER A 165 -9.04 -24.89 7.98
C SER A 165 -7.75 -24.06 7.78
N PRO A 166 -6.72 -24.27 8.61
CA PRO A 166 -5.45 -23.58 8.44
C PRO A 166 -4.95 -23.87 7.03
N MET A 167 -4.40 -22.84 6.39
CA MET A 167 -3.84 -22.90 5.03
C MET A 167 -2.99 -24.17 4.85
N ARG A 168 -3.53 -25.21 4.19
CA ARG A 168 -2.69 -26.23 3.59
C ARG A 168 -2.02 -25.53 2.42
N ALA A 169 -0.70 -25.35 2.51
CA ALA A 169 0.14 -24.79 1.44
C ALA A 169 -0.02 -25.53 0.08
N ASP A 170 -0.75 -26.65 0.08
CA ASP A 170 -0.99 -27.54 -1.04
C ASP A 170 -2.17 -27.19 -1.94
N ASP A 171 -3.11 -26.31 -1.59
CA ASP A 171 -4.30 -26.13 -2.45
C ASP A 171 -3.96 -25.55 -3.84
N TYR A 172 -3.02 -24.62 -3.92
CA TYR A 172 -2.48 -24.16 -5.22
C TYR A 172 -1.65 -25.24 -5.94
N LEU A 173 -1.03 -26.17 -5.21
CA LEU A 173 -0.23 -27.26 -5.76
C LEU A 173 -1.11 -28.42 -6.24
N ARG A 174 -2.27 -28.64 -5.63
CA ARG A 174 -3.27 -29.66 -6.01
C ARG A 174 -3.83 -29.40 -7.41
N TYR A 175 -4.08 -28.13 -7.75
CA TYR A 175 -4.60 -27.74 -9.06
C TYR A 175 -3.50 -27.30 -10.06
N TYR A 176 -2.22 -27.48 -9.71
CA TYR A 176 -1.11 -27.13 -10.60
C TYR A 176 -0.97 -28.15 -11.73
N LYS A 177 -1.18 -27.71 -12.98
CA LYS A 177 -0.80 -28.45 -14.19
C LYS A 177 0.28 -27.68 -14.94
N LYS A 178 1.37 -28.35 -15.33
CA LYS A 178 2.47 -27.74 -16.09
C LYS A 178 1.99 -27.40 -17.51
N LEU A 179 1.67 -26.12 -17.75
CA LEU A 179 1.18 -25.62 -19.04
C LEU A 179 2.25 -24.77 -19.76
N PRO A 180 2.25 -24.73 -21.12
CA PRO A 180 3.20 -23.95 -21.90
C PRO A 180 3.08 -22.45 -21.59
N HIS A 181 4.23 -21.78 -21.48
CA HIS A 181 4.30 -20.37 -21.09
C HIS A 181 3.79 -19.46 -22.21
N LYS A 182 2.80 -18.60 -21.91
CA LYS A 182 2.46 -17.44 -22.75
C LYS A 182 2.75 -16.17 -21.94
N ARG A 183 3.48 -15.23 -22.53
CA ARG A 183 3.77 -13.93 -21.91
C ARG A 183 2.47 -13.12 -21.92
N TYR A 184 2.06 -12.59 -20.76
CA TYR A 184 1.00 -11.59 -20.72
C TYR A 184 1.56 -10.29 -21.28
N GLU A 185 0.93 -9.72 -22.30
CA GLU A 185 1.28 -8.39 -22.80
C GLU A 185 0.72 -7.35 -21.82
N SER A 186 1.61 -6.63 -21.15
CA SER A 186 1.23 -5.53 -20.24
C SER A 186 1.59 -4.19 -20.85
N ARG A 187 0.71 -3.66 -21.70
CA ARG A 187 0.82 -2.28 -22.22
C ARG A 187 0.37 -1.28 -21.14
N PRO A 188 1.00 -0.10 -21.01
CA PRO A 188 0.55 0.92 -20.07
C PRO A 188 -0.84 1.46 -20.43
N ALA A 189 -1.78 1.39 -19.49
CA ALA A 189 -3.14 1.89 -19.64
C ALA A 189 -3.23 3.40 -19.34
N ILE A 190 -4.37 4.00 -19.72
CA ILE A 190 -4.78 5.34 -19.30
C ILE A 190 -4.76 5.41 -17.77
N GLN A 191 -4.34 6.54 -17.21
CA GLN A 191 -4.27 6.76 -15.76
C GLN A 191 -5.14 7.97 -15.42
N VAL A 192 -6.00 7.82 -14.40
CA VAL A 192 -6.92 8.87 -13.93
C VAL A 192 -6.17 10.18 -13.70
N SER A 193 -6.58 11.26 -14.36
CA SER A 193 -5.94 12.57 -14.31
C SER A 193 -6.45 13.44 -13.15
N GLY A 194 -5.69 14.47 -12.78
CA GLY A 194 -6.04 15.39 -11.68
C GLY A 194 -4.87 15.73 -10.75
N GLU A 195 -5.15 16.48 -9.70
CA GLU A 195 -4.19 16.86 -8.66
C GLU A 195 -4.14 15.81 -7.55
N PHE A 196 -2.93 15.44 -7.10
CA PHE A 196 -2.79 14.51 -5.98
C PHE A 196 -3.20 15.14 -4.64
N LEU A 197 -3.89 14.36 -3.82
CA LEU A 197 -4.17 14.68 -2.43
C LEU A 197 -2.87 14.65 -1.59
N PRO A 198 -2.66 15.63 -0.68
CA PRO A 198 -1.49 15.65 0.19
C PRO A 198 -1.68 14.80 1.46
N PHE A 199 -0.60 14.54 2.20
CA PHE A 199 -0.62 13.97 3.56
C PHE A 199 -1.34 12.62 3.71
N ASP A 200 -1.19 11.72 2.74
CA ASP A 200 -1.85 10.40 2.71
C ASP A 200 -3.38 10.46 2.85
N GLN A 201 -3.98 11.62 2.50
CA GLN A 201 -5.42 11.73 2.40
C GLN A 201 -5.94 10.89 1.23
N MET A 202 -7.11 10.32 1.43
CA MET A 202 -7.81 9.54 0.42
C MET A 202 -9.25 10.03 0.35
N ALA A 203 -9.66 10.55 -0.80
CA ALA A 203 -11.04 10.90 -1.04
C ALA A 203 -11.88 9.62 -1.18
N VAL A 204 -13.06 9.65 -0.58
CA VAL A 204 -14.00 8.54 -0.62
C VAL A 204 -15.36 9.05 -1.09
N LEU A 205 -15.96 8.34 -2.03
CA LEU A 205 -17.33 8.54 -2.47
C LEU A 205 -18.04 7.20 -2.57
N HIS A 206 -19.09 7.03 -1.78
CA HIS A 206 -19.99 5.89 -1.81
C HIS A 206 -21.23 6.23 -2.62
N GLY A 207 -21.68 5.27 -3.42
CA GLY A 207 -23.02 5.27 -4.01
C GLY A 207 -23.74 4.00 -3.60
N THR A 208 -24.92 4.15 -3.01
CA THR A 208 -25.77 3.05 -2.56
C THR A 208 -27.03 3.01 -3.40
N PHE A 209 -27.40 1.83 -3.88
CA PHE A 209 -28.57 1.63 -4.72
C PHE A 209 -29.19 0.25 -4.48
N HIS A 210 -30.47 0.10 -4.83
CA HIS A 210 -31.17 -1.17 -4.70
C HIS A 210 -30.66 -2.19 -5.73
N VAL A 211 -30.43 -3.42 -5.27
CA VAL A 211 -29.92 -4.50 -6.12
C VAL A 211 -30.94 -4.87 -7.19
N ASP A 212 -32.23 -4.73 -6.91
CA ASP A 212 -33.29 -5.12 -7.83
C ASP A 212 -33.39 -4.19 -9.05
N ASP A 213 -33.10 -2.89 -8.90
CA ASP A 213 -33.00 -1.95 -10.03
C ASP A 213 -31.86 -2.34 -10.97
N LEU A 214 -30.70 -2.69 -10.39
CA LEU A 214 -29.55 -3.20 -11.13
C LEU A 214 -29.85 -4.53 -11.82
N LYS A 215 -30.51 -5.47 -11.13
CA LYS A 215 -30.89 -6.78 -11.69
C LYS A 215 -31.85 -6.59 -12.86
N LYS A 216 -32.83 -5.70 -12.72
CA LYS A 216 -33.78 -5.38 -13.80
C LYS A 216 -33.01 -4.90 -15.03
N ARG A 217 -32.15 -3.89 -14.85
CA ARG A 217 -31.37 -3.33 -15.96
C ARG A 217 -30.39 -4.32 -16.57
N SER A 218 -29.70 -5.12 -15.75
CA SER A 218 -28.75 -6.12 -16.24
C SER A 218 -29.45 -7.26 -16.98
N LYS A 219 -30.67 -7.63 -16.56
CA LYS A 219 -31.49 -8.67 -17.20
C LYS A 219 -32.04 -8.20 -18.55
N GLU A 220 -32.44 -6.94 -18.68
CA GLU A 220 -32.88 -6.35 -19.97
C GLU A 220 -31.80 -6.47 -21.06
N VAL A 221 -30.53 -6.36 -20.68
CA VAL A 221 -29.38 -6.49 -21.60
C VAL A 221 -28.71 -7.87 -21.57
N GLY A 222 -29.25 -8.83 -20.82
CA GLY A 222 -28.79 -10.23 -20.81
C GLY A 222 -27.43 -10.49 -20.14
N VAL A 223 -26.98 -9.64 -19.19
CA VAL A 223 -25.67 -9.78 -18.53
C VAL A 223 -25.78 -9.84 -17.01
N SER A 224 -24.70 -10.27 -16.33
CA SER A 224 -24.62 -10.23 -14.86
C SER A 224 -24.37 -8.80 -14.35
N ILE A 225 -24.74 -8.54 -13.09
CA ILE A 225 -24.49 -7.25 -12.42
C ILE A 225 -23.02 -6.85 -12.51
N THR A 226 -22.10 -7.80 -12.24
CA THR A 226 -20.65 -7.52 -12.30
C THR A 226 -20.19 -7.15 -13.72
N LYS A 227 -20.70 -7.81 -14.77
CA LYS A 227 -20.40 -7.43 -16.17
C LYS A 227 -20.91 -6.02 -16.48
N TYR A 228 -22.15 -5.72 -16.07
CA TYR A 228 -22.76 -4.41 -16.26
C TYR A 228 -21.96 -3.29 -15.58
N LEU A 229 -21.62 -3.46 -14.30
CA LEU A 229 -20.82 -2.49 -13.55
C LEU A 229 -19.41 -2.35 -14.11
N ALA A 230 -18.75 -3.46 -14.50
CA ALA A 230 -17.42 -3.41 -15.12
C ALA A 230 -17.45 -2.63 -16.44
N ALA A 231 -18.48 -2.83 -17.28
CA ALA A 231 -18.68 -2.06 -18.50
C ALA A 231 -18.97 -0.59 -18.22
N ALA A 232 -19.81 -0.28 -17.24
CA ALA A 232 -20.14 1.10 -16.86
C ALA A 232 -18.93 1.85 -16.31
N LEU A 233 -18.07 1.18 -15.52
CA LEU A 233 -16.80 1.74 -15.06
C LEU A 233 -15.84 2.00 -16.21
N LEU A 234 -15.70 1.04 -17.14
CA LEU A 234 -14.83 1.19 -18.30
C LEU A 234 -15.30 2.29 -19.24
N TRP A 235 -16.61 2.38 -19.48
CA TRP A 235 -17.25 3.49 -20.19
C TRP A 235 -16.96 4.83 -19.52
N SER A 236 -17.15 4.92 -18.20
CA SER A 236 -16.89 6.15 -17.44
C SER A 236 -15.43 6.59 -17.50
N ILE A 237 -14.49 5.64 -17.42
CA ILE A 237 -13.05 5.91 -17.62
C ILE A 237 -12.82 6.55 -18.99
N ILE A 238 -13.37 5.96 -20.05
CA ILE A 238 -13.17 6.43 -21.42
C ILE A 238 -13.75 7.84 -21.56
N GLN A 239 -14.97 8.08 -21.09
CA GLN A 239 -15.65 9.37 -21.26
C GLN A 239 -15.02 10.52 -20.45
N THR A 240 -14.33 10.20 -19.35
CA THR A 240 -13.74 11.24 -18.46
C THR A 240 -12.26 11.47 -18.71
N GLU A 241 -11.52 10.46 -19.14
CA GLU A 241 -10.06 10.49 -19.32
C GLU A 241 -9.62 10.54 -20.78
N THR A 242 -10.56 10.53 -21.74
CA THR A 242 -10.28 10.70 -23.17
C THR A 242 -11.12 11.82 -23.77
N ASP A 243 -10.70 12.32 -24.93
CA ASP A 243 -11.45 13.32 -25.70
C ASP A 243 -12.56 12.70 -26.57
N GLY A 244 -12.83 11.40 -26.41
CA GLY A 244 -13.87 10.68 -27.13
C GLY A 244 -13.55 10.44 -28.62
N LYS A 245 -12.32 10.70 -29.08
CA LYS A 245 -11.91 10.51 -30.48
C LYS A 245 -11.02 9.28 -30.64
N GLU A 246 -9.74 9.45 -30.36
CA GLU A 246 -8.72 8.42 -30.52
C GLU A 246 -8.03 8.10 -29.20
N MET A 247 -7.92 6.80 -28.92
CA MET A 247 -7.30 6.32 -27.70
C MET A 247 -5.83 6.01 -27.91
N LYS A 248 -4.95 6.89 -27.40
CA LYS A 248 -3.48 6.69 -27.44
C LYS A 248 -2.98 5.55 -26.55
N ARG A 249 -3.80 5.11 -25.58
CA ARG A 249 -3.51 4.03 -24.64
C ARG A 249 -4.80 3.28 -24.33
N PRO A 250 -4.73 1.99 -23.97
CA PRO A 250 -5.93 1.25 -23.59
C PRO A 250 -6.52 1.77 -22.28
N ALA A 251 -7.85 1.73 -22.16
CA ALA A 251 -8.53 1.84 -20.87
C ALA A 251 -8.62 0.42 -20.30
N ALA A 252 -8.21 0.21 -19.05
CA ALA A 252 -8.10 -1.14 -18.50
C ALA A 252 -8.61 -1.23 -17.06
N LEU A 253 -9.44 -2.23 -16.80
CA LEU A 253 -10.02 -2.55 -15.51
C LEU A 253 -9.44 -3.86 -14.99
N ASN A 254 -8.88 -3.80 -13.79
CA ASN A 254 -8.35 -4.96 -13.09
C ASN A 254 -9.46 -5.57 -12.20
N LEU A 255 -9.89 -6.79 -12.50
CA LEU A 255 -10.99 -7.48 -11.82
C LEU A 255 -10.48 -8.75 -11.10
N PRO A 256 -10.41 -8.74 -9.75
CA PRO A 256 -10.18 -9.95 -8.98
C PRO A 256 -11.40 -10.88 -9.03
N VAL A 257 -11.17 -12.17 -9.24
CA VAL A 257 -12.19 -13.22 -9.28
C VAL A 257 -11.89 -14.28 -8.23
N ASN A 258 -12.90 -14.60 -7.42
CA ASN A 258 -12.81 -15.66 -6.42
C ASN A 258 -12.67 -17.02 -7.12
N LEU A 259 -11.58 -17.74 -6.86
CA LEU A 259 -11.34 -19.02 -7.50
C LEU A 259 -12.16 -20.15 -6.87
N ARG A 260 -12.68 -19.98 -5.65
CA ARG A 260 -13.42 -21.02 -4.92
C ARG A 260 -14.73 -21.44 -5.61
N SER A 261 -15.32 -20.56 -6.42
CA SER A 261 -16.50 -20.94 -7.23
C SER A 261 -16.16 -21.87 -8.39
N PHE A 262 -14.88 -22.01 -8.73
CA PHE A 262 -14.39 -22.85 -9.84
C PHE A 262 -13.58 -24.08 -9.37
N PHE A 263 -13.06 -24.03 -8.14
CA PHE A 263 -12.26 -25.08 -7.52
C PHE A 263 -12.78 -25.33 -6.10
N GLU A 264 -13.08 -26.57 -5.76
CA GLU A 264 -13.59 -27.02 -4.46
C GLU A 264 -12.56 -26.80 -3.32
N SER A 265 -12.35 -25.55 -2.91
CA SER A 265 -11.43 -25.16 -1.83
C SER A 265 -12.15 -24.35 -0.76
N GLU A 266 -12.02 -24.80 0.49
CA GLU A 266 -12.57 -24.15 1.69
C GLU A 266 -11.56 -23.19 2.36
N THR A 267 -10.43 -22.87 1.71
CA THR A 267 -9.34 -22.13 2.37
C THR A 267 -9.68 -20.66 2.60
N LEU A 268 -9.25 -20.10 3.75
CA LEU A 268 -9.29 -18.65 4.02
C LEU A 268 -8.06 -17.87 3.52
N ALA A 269 -7.12 -18.55 2.87
CA ALA A 269 -5.93 -17.93 2.29
C ALA A 269 -6.26 -17.19 1.00
N ASN A 270 -5.34 -16.36 0.49
CA ASN A 270 -5.56 -15.63 -0.76
C ASN A 270 -5.81 -16.60 -1.91
N PHE A 271 -7.08 -16.82 -2.31
CA PHE A 271 -7.44 -17.75 -3.39
C PHE A 271 -8.29 -17.04 -4.44
N PHE A 272 -7.66 -16.06 -5.10
CA PHE A 272 -8.23 -15.29 -6.19
C PHE A 272 -7.28 -15.22 -7.39
N ALA A 273 -7.85 -15.05 -8.57
CA ALA A 273 -7.11 -14.68 -9.78
C ALA A 273 -7.49 -13.26 -10.17
N VAL A 274 -6.64 -12.64 -10.98
CA VAL A 274 -6.87 -11.27 -11.44
C VAL A 274 -6.95 -11.30 -12.96
N ILE A 275 -7.99 -10.66 -13.47
CA ILE A 275 -8.30 -10.59 -14.90
C ILE A 275 -8.21 -9.13 -15.33
N ASN A 276 -7.54 -8.89 -16.44
CA ASN A 276 -7.48 -7.57 -17.05
C ASN A 276 -8.54 -7.51 -18.16
N ILE A 277 -9.49 -6.60 -18.00
CA ILE A 277 -10.51 -6.29 -19.00
C ILE A 277 -10.13 -4.95 -19.59
N SER A 278 -9.95 -4.88 -20.91
CA SER A 278 -9.43 -3.66 -21.54
C SER A 278 -10.16 -3.28 -22.82
N TRP A 279 -10.20 -1.98 -23.08
CA TRP A 279 -10.56 -1.41 -24.37
C TRP A 279 -9.28 -0.97 -25.09
N SER A 280 -9.12 -1.38 -26.36
CA SER A 280 -7.88 -1.22 -27.11
C SER A 280 -7.54 0.23 -27.49
N GLU A 281 -6.26 0.49 -27.74
CA GLU A 281 -5.71 1.77 -28.24
C GLU A 281 -6.03 2.01 -29.74
N ARG A 282 -7.30 2.19 -30.05
CA ARG A 282 -7.77 2.50 -31.41
C ARG A 282 -8.80 3.63 -31.34
N ARG A 283 -10.05 3.34 -31.71
CA ARG A 283 -11.18 4.24 -31.58
C ARG A 283 -11.76 4.22 -30.17
N ALA A 284 -12.27 5.35 -29.74
CA ALA A 284 -13.23 5.37 -28.65
C ALA A 284 -14.50 4.56 -29.04
N PRO A 285 -15.15 3.88 -28.08
CA PRO A 285 -16.43 3.23 -28.30
C PRO A 285 -17.51 4.26 -28.66
N GLU A 286 -18.39 3.90 -29.60
CA GLU A 286 -19.48 4.78 -30.04
C GLU A 286 -20.68 4.72 -29.09
N SER A 287 -20.86 3.59 -28.40
CA SER A 287 -21.97 3.39 -27.48
C SER A 287 -21.58 2.53 -26.28
N PHE A 288 -22.38 2.65 -25.21
CA PHE A 288 -22.25 1.80 -24.03
C PHE A 288 -22.42 0.30 -24.36
N SER A 289 -23.36 -0.03 -25.26
CA SER A 289 -23.64 -1.41 -25.67
C SER A 289 -22.39 -2.09 -26.26
N GLU A 290 -21.60 -1.35 -27.03
CA GLU A 290 -20.35 -1.85 -27.61
C GLU A 290 -19.32 -2.22 -26.52
N VAL A 291 -19.20 -1.38 -25.49
CA VAL A 291 -18.34 -1.66 -24.33
C VAL A 291 -18.86 -2.86 -23.55
N LEU A 292 -20.17 -2.95 -23.34
CA LEU A 292 -20.79 -4.04 -22.61
C LEU A 292 -20.56 -5.40 -23.29
N GLU A 293 -20.71 -5.46 -24.61
CA GLU A 293 -20.46 -6.68 -25.39
C GLU A 293 -18.97 -7.09 -25.31
N ALA A 294 -18.06 -6.13 -25.50
CA ALA A 294 -16.63 -6.41 -25.44
C ALA A 294 -16.17 -6.87 -24.05
N VAL A 295 -16.70 -6.26 -22.99
CA VAL A 295 -16.43 -6.65 -21.59
C VAL A 295 -17.02 -8.03 -21.31
N SER A 296 -18.26 -8.29 -21.74
CA SER A 296 -18.92 -9.57 -21.54
C SER A 296 -18.13 -10.71 -22.19
N ARG A 297 -17.75 -10.54 -23.47
CA ARG A 297 -16.91 -11.51 -24.18
C ARG A 297 -15.57 -11.74 -23.49
N GLN A 298 -14.86 -10.68 -23.08
CA GLN A 298 -13.59 -10.81 -22.38
C GLN A 298 -13.72 -11.55 -21.06
N MET A 299 -14.79 -11.29 -20.30
CA MET A 299 -15.07 -11.99 -19.05
C MET A 299 -15.41 -13.47 -19.30
N ASP A 300 -16.22 -13.77 -20.30
CA ASP A 300 -16.60 -15.15 -20.65
C ASP A 300 -15.41 -15.97 -21.17
N GLU A 301 -14.48 -15.34 -21.89
CA GLU A 301 -13.27 -16.01 -22.38
C GLU A 301 -12.19 -16.22 -21.30
N GLN A 302 -12.12 -15.32 -20.30
CA GLN A 302 -11.05 -15.32 -19.29
C GLN A 302 -11.48 -15.98 -17.97
N ILE A 303 -12.76 -15.92 -17.59
CA ILE A 303 -13.33 -16.53 -16.38
C ILE A 303 -13.79 -17.96 -16.69
N VAL A 304 -12.84 -18.78 -17.14
CA VAL A 304 -13.04 -20.22 -17.38
C VAL A 304 -11.97 -21.01 -16.65
N LYS A 305 -12.34 -22.19 -16.16
CA LYS A 305 -11.49 -23.01 -15.30
C LYS A 305 -10.10 -23.23 -15.92
N GLU A 306 -10.02 -23.50 -17.22
CA GLU A 306 -8.77 -23.75 -17.95
C GLU A 306 -7.85 -22.53 -17.99
N ARG A 307 -8.40 -21.32 -18.12
CA ARG A 307 -7.63 -20.06 -18.13
C ARG A 307 -7.17 -19.68 -16.74
N LEU A 308 -8.01 -19.93 -15.74
CA LEU A 308 -7.66 -19.74 -14.33
C LEU A 308 -6.55 -20.73 -13.91
N GLU A 309 -6.63 -22.00 -14.31
CA GLU A 309 -5.57 -23.02 -14.11
C GLU A 309 -4.24 -22.58 -14.76
N LYS A 310 -4.26 -22.03 -15.97
CA LYS A 310 -3.05 -21.48 -16.64
C LYS A 310 -2.42 -20.34 -15.84
N THR A 311 -3.24 -19.44 -15.31
CA THR A 311 -2.78 -18.29 -14.50
C THR A 311 -2.14 -18.77 -13.19
N ILE A 312 -2.76 -19.74 -12.52
CA ILE A 312 -2.21 -20.39 -11.33
C ILE A 312 -0.87 -21.08 -11.66
N SER A 313 -0.82 -21.85 -12.75
CA SER A 313 0.41 -22.54 -13.20
C SER A 313 1.56 -21.57 -13.47
N TYR A 314 1.28 -20.42 -14.09
CA TYR A 314 2.30 -19.39 -14.37
C TYR A 314 2.90 -18.83 -13.06
N ASN A 315 2.05 -18.48 -12.10
CA ASN A 315 2.47 -17.90 -10.82
C ASN A 315 3.26 -18.90 -9.95
N VAL A 316 2.82 -20.16 -9.90
CA VAL A 316 3.49 -21.23 -9.12
C VAL A 316 4.77 -21.73 -9.82
N GLY A 317 4.79 -21.78 -11.15
CA GLY A 317 5.94 -22.26 -11.93
C GLY A 317 7.19 -21.38 -11.76
N ASN A 318 7.03 -20.07 -11.66
CA ASN A 318 8.14 -19.15 -11.41
C ASN A 318 8.74 -19.30 -10.00
N GLU A 319 7.97 -19.76 -9.01
CA GLU A 319 8.46 -20.00 -7.64
C GLU A 319 9.28 -21.30 -7.50
N LYS A 320 9.15 -22.24 -8.46
CA LYS A 320 9.88 -23.53 -8.43
C LYS A 320 11.32 -23.45 -8.92
N LYS A 321 11.71 -22.39 -9.63
CA LYS A 321 13.06 -22.20 -10.17
C LYS A 321 14.08 -21.96 -9.04
N TRP A 322 15.02 -22.88 -8.86
CA TRP A 322 16.00 -22.85 -7.76
C TRP A 322 16.86 -21.58 -7.75
N TYR A 323 17.26 -21.07 -8.91
CA TYR A 323 18.05 -19.85 -9.05
C TYR A 323 17.27 -18.60 -8.63
N VAL A 324 15.96 -18.54 -8.89
CA VAL A 324 15.10 -17.44 -8.40
C VAL A 324 15.01 -17.47 -6.88
N ARG A 325 15.02 -18.65 -6.25
CA ARG A 325 15.01 -18.78 -4.78
C ARG A 325 16.31 -18.27 -4.15
N ALA A 326 17.45 -18.48 -4.80
CA ALA A 326 18.77 -18.04 -4.33
C ALA A 326 18.99 -16.52 -4.41
N ILE A 327 18.17 -15.76 -5.16
CA ILE A 327 18.32 -14.31 -5.24
C ILE A 327 18.02 -13.65 -3.88
N PRO A 328 18.92 -12.81 -3.35
CA PRO A 328 18.69 -11.97 -2.16
C PRO A 328 17.37 -11.19 -2.16
N LEU A 329 16.72 -11.03 -0.99
CA LEU A 329 15.47 -10.26 -0.94
C LEU A 329 15.61 -8.83 -1.40
N PHE A 330 16.75 -8.15 -1.22
CA PHE A 330 16.86 -6.75 -1.64
C PHE A 330 16.86 -6.61 -3.18
N VAL A 331 17.52 -7.54 -3.89
CA VAL A 331 17.48 -7.63 -5.35
C VAL A 331 16.09 -8.05 -5.81
N LYS A 332 15.49 -9.08 -5.17
CA LYS A 332 14.11 -9.47 -5.44
C LYS A 332 13.14 -8.33 -5.15
N HIS A 333 13.38 -7.52 -4.13
CA HIS A 333 12.53 -6.39 -3.74
C HIS A 333 12.60 -5.29 -4.79
N LEU A 334 13.79 -4.94 -5.28
CA LEU A 334 13.94 -4.01 -6.39
C LEU A 334 13.29 -4.55 -7.67
N ALA A 335 13.53 -5.81 -8.02
CA ALA A 335 12.92 -6.46 -9.18
C ALA A 335 11.39 -6.54 -9.04
N MET A 336 10.86 -6.93 -7.88
CA MET A 336 9.42 -6.97 -7.59
C MET A 336 8.81 -5.58 -7.61
N GLN A 337 9.50 -4.55 -7.11
CA GLN A 337 9.06 -3.16 -7.22
C GLN A 337 8.98 -2.71 -8.67
N MET A 338 9.97 -3.04 -9.51
CA MET A 338 9.95 -2.72 -10.95
C MET A 338 8.84 -3.48 -11.69
N ILE A 339 8.71 -4.79 -11.46
CA ILE A 339 7.65 -5.63 -12.04
C ILE A 339 6.28 -5.12 -11.61
N PHE A 340 6.12 -4.80 -10.33
CA PHE A 340 4.87 -4.26 -9.80
C PHE A 340 4.56 -2.88 -10.38
N LEU A 341 5.54 -1.98 -10.48
CA LEU A 341 5.33 -0.66 -11.09
C LEU A 341 4.89 -0.78 -12.55
N HIS A 342 5.47 -1.72 -13.29
CA HIS A 342 5.10 -2.01 -14.67
C HIS A 342 3.70 -2.62 -14.77
N SER A 343 3.40 -3.64 -13.94
CA SER A 343 2.09 -4.31 -13.89
C SER A 343 0.97 -3.37 -13.42
N THR A 344 1.26 -2.50 -12.46
CA THR A 344 0.30 -1.52 -11.94
C THR A 344 -0.10 -0.51 -13.01
N ARG A 345 0.86 -0.09 -13.84
CA ARG A 345 0.60 0.81 -14.97
C ARG A 345 -0.19 0.15 -16.11
N ALA A 346 -0.36 -1.17 -16.09
CA ALA A 346 -1.14 -1.88 -17.09
C ALA A 346 -2.66 -1.78 -16.90
N HIS A 347 -3.10 -1.15 -15.81
CA HIS A 347 -4.51 -0.99 -15.47
C HIS A 347 -4.79 0.47 -15.08
N THR A 348 -5.98 0.97 -15.43
CA THR A 348 -6.47 2.30 -15.04
C THR A 348 -7.03 2.30 -13.62
N MET A 349 -7.81 1.28 -13.29
CA MET A 349 -8.48 1.13 -12.00
C MET A 349 -8.65 -0.35 -11.64
N THR A 350 -8.74 -0.65 -10.34
CA THR A 350 -9.17 -1.98 -9.85
C THR A 350 -10.62 -1.92 -9.41
N PHE A 351 -11.44 -2.86 -9.86
CA PHE A 351 -12.80 -3.08 -9.39
C PHE A 351 -12.83 -4.38 -8.59
N SER A 352 -13.16 -4.31 -7.30
CA SER A 352 -13.24 -5.46 -6.41
C SER A 352 -14.66 -5.63 -5.91
N ASN A 353 -15.30 -6.74 -6.29
CA ASN A 353 -16.62 -7.11 -5.82
C ASN A 353 -16.50 -8.31 -4.89
N ILE A 354 -16.80 -8.12 -3.60
CA ILE A 354 -16.74 -9.21 -2.59
C ILE A 354 -18.07 -9.99 -2.50
N GLY A 355 -19.10 -9.53 -3.21
CA GLY A 355 -20.40 -10.17 -3.24
C GLY A 355 -21.30 -9.76 -2.07
N ARG A 356 -22.15 -10.69 -1.65
CA ARG A 356 -23.13 -10.50 -0.59
C ARG A 356 -22.50 -10.74 0.77
N MET A 357 -22.71 -9.81 1.69
CA MET A 357 -22.48 -9.99 3.11
C MET A 357 -23.79 -10.37 3.79
N ASP A 358 -23.68 -11.20 4.81
CA ASP A 358 -24.81 -11.62 5.63
C ASP A 358 -24.39 -11.57 7.11
N VAL A 359 -25.38 -11.34 7.96
CA VAL A 359 -25.34 -11.48 9.42
C VAL A 359 -26.54 -12.32 9.84
N ARG A 360 -26.52 -12.86 11.06
CA ARG A 360 -27.68 -13.56 11.65
C ARG A 360 -28.96 -12.72 11.53
N GLU A 361 -30.05 -13.40 11.20
CA GLU A 361 -31.35 -12.77 10.92
C GLU A 361 -31.85 -11.89 12.06
N GLU A 362 -31.72 -12.36 13.30
CA GLU A 362 -32.07 -11.64 14.55
C GLU A 362 -31.31 -10.32 14.74
N LEU A 363 -30.15 -10.17 14.09
CA LEU A 363 -29.25 -9.01 14.24
C LEU A 363 -29.29 -8.07 13.02
N ARG A 364 -29.96 -8.50 11.94
CA ARG A 364 -29.98 -7.81 10.64
C ARG A 364 -30.49 -6.38 10.76
N ASP A 365 -31.52 -6.17 11.57
CA ASP A 365 -32.18 -4.88 11.74
C ASP A 365 -31.32 -3.83 12.44
N GLN A 366 -30.19 -4.20 13.04
CA GLN A 366 -29.29 -3.27 13.72
C GLN A 366 -28.14 -2.80 12.82
N VAL A 367 -27.91 -3.47 11.69
CA VAL A 367 -26.89 -3.12 10.70
C VAL A 367 -27.55 -2.34 9.55
N GLU A 368 -27.09 -1.12 9.31
CA GLU A 368 -27.58 -0.27 8.22
C GLU A 368 -27.00 -0.71 6.87
N SER A 369 -25.68 -0.93 6.80
CA SER A 369 -25.00 -1.33 5.56
C SER A 369 -23.60 -1.86 5.82
N PHE A 370 -23.00 -2.45 4.78
CA PHE A 370 -21.57 -2.72 4.72
C PHE A 370 -20.92 -1.88 3.63
N GLN A 371 -19.65 -1.52 3.82
CA GLN A 371 -18.85 -0.74 2.88
C GLN A 371 -17.50 -1.43 2.63
N LEU A 372 -17.01 -1.41 1.38
CA LEU A 372 -15.71 -1.95 1.00
C LEU A 372 -14.84 -0.85 0.39
N LEU A 373 -13.74 -0.50 1.06
CA LEU A 373 -12.75 0.43 0.53
C LEU A 373 -11.45 -0.30 0.22
N VAL A 374 -10.96 -0.15 -1.01
CA VAL A 374 -9.65 -0.66 -1.40
C VAL A 374 -8.68 0.52 -1.49
N GLY A 375 -7.63 0.53 -0.66
CA GLY A 375 -6.73 1.68 -0.55
C GLY A 375 -6.15 2.13 -1.89
N ALA A 376 -6.37 3.39 -2.23
CA ALA A 376 -5.77 4.07 -3.38
C ALA A 376 -4.43 4.69 -3.01
N SER A 377 -3.56 4.90 -3.99
CA SER A 377 -2.28 5.55 -3.77
C SER A 377 -1.81 6.31 -5.01
N PRO A 378 -0.77 7.15 -4.94
CA PRO A 378 -0.28 7.87 -6.11
C PRO A 378 0.12 6.96 -7.29
N LYS A 379 0.47 5.69 -7.00
CA LYS A 379 0.78 4.65 -8.01
C LYS A 379 -0.47 3.95 -8.56
N GLN A 380 -1.54 3.85 -7.76
CA GLN A 380 -2.86 3.32 -8.14
C GLN A 380 -3.93 4.33 -7.75
N ARG A 381 -4.13 5.31 -8.64
CA ARG A 381 -4.78 6.58 -8.33
C ARG A 381 -6.22 6.43 -7.86
N MET A 382 -6.92 5.40 -8.33
CA MET A 382 -8.31 5.15 -7.99
C MET A 382 -8.61 3.65 -7.94
N LYS A 383 -9.50 3.25 -7.02
CA LYS A 383 -10.03 1.90 -6.91
C LYS A 383 -11.51 1.95 -6.56
N CYS A 384 -12.22 0.90 -6.93
CA CYS A 384 -13.64 0.75 -6.71
C CYS A 384 -13.92 -0.58 -5.98
N GLY A 385 -14.60 -0.52 -4.84
CA GLY A 385 -15.06 -1.67 -4.08
C GLY A 385 -16.59 -1.79 -4.15
N ALA A 386 -17.12 -3.00 -4.25
CA ALA A 386 -18.56 -3.26 -4.19
C ALA A 386 -18.89 -4.35 -3.17
N VAL A 387 -19.93 -4.10 -2.39
CA VAL A 387 -20.49 -5.04 -1.41
C VAL A 387 -22.01 -4.92 -1.39
N ALA A 388 -22.69 -6.06 -1.33
CA ALA A 388 -24.14 -6.10 -1.22
C ALA A 388 -24.57 -6.56 0.18
N TYR A 389 -25.56 -5.90 0.76
CA TYR A 389 -26.16 -6.24 2.03
C TYR A 389 -27.63 -5.83 2.02
N ASP A 390 -28.50 -6.70 2.53
CA ASP A 390 -29.92 -6.40 2.74
C ASP A 390 -30.65 -5.76 1.54
N GLY A 391 -30.46 -6.35 0.34
CA GLY A 391 -31.10 -5.85 -0.88
C GLY A 391 -30.52 -4.56 -1.45
N LYS A 392 -29.51 -3.96 -0.80
CA LYS A 392 -28.76 -2.80 -1.27
C LYS A 392 -27.33 -3.19 -1.68
N LEU A 393 -26.78 -2.49 -2.67
CA LEU A 393 -25.37 -2.59 -3.03
C LEU A 393 -24.71 -1.23 -2.78
N CYS A 394 -23.63 -1.24 -2.01
CA CYS A 394 -22.78 -0.07 -1.79
C CYS A 394 -21.53 -0.21 -2.67
N LEU A 395 -21.34 0.77 -3.56
CA LEU A 395 -20.18 0.89 -4.41
C LEU A 395 -19.35 2.07 -3.95
N SER A 396 -18.07 1.84 -3.64
CA SER A 396 -17.21 2.81 -2.97
C SER A 396 -15.97 3.10 -3.80
N PHE A 397 -15.81 4.35 -4.20
CA PHE A 397 -14.58 4.84 -4.83
C PHE A 397 -13.61 5.34 -3.77
N ALA A 398 -12.37 4.87 -3.86
CA ALA A 398 -11.23 5.38 -3.12
C ALA A 398 -10.28 6.07 -4.10
N SER A 399 -9.93 7.32 -3.85
CA SER A 399 -9.13 8.15 -4.76
C SER A 399 -7.97 8.85 -4.06
N ALA A 400 -6.80 8.82 -4.69
CA ALA A 400 -5.64 9.65 -4.34
C ALA A 400 -5.66 11.02 -5.05
N MET A 401 -6.70 11.28 -5.86
CA MET A 401 -6.90 12.51 -6.62
C MET A 401 -7.86 13.45 -5.90
N ALA A 402 -7.69 14.75 -6.07
CA ALA A 402 -8.53 15.77 -5.45
C ALA A 402 -9.90 15.87 -6.13
N GLU A 403 -9.98 15.54 -7.41
CA GLU A 403 -11.18 15.63 -8.23
C GLU A 403 -11.98 14.31 -8.24
N ASN A 404 -13.32 14.42 -8.27
CA ASN A 404 -14.27 13.30 -8.29
C ASN A 404 -14.93 13.07 -9.66
N ARG A 405 -14.36 13.62 -10.75
CA ARG A 405 -14.93 13.58 -12.12
C ARG A 405 -15.40 12.19 -12.57
N LEU A 406 -14.56 11.16 -12.38
CA LEU A 406 -14.87 9.79 -12.80
C LEU A 406 -15.98 9.15 -11.93
N PRO A 407 -15.88 9.14 -10.58
CA PRO A 407 -16.97 8.68 -9.72
C PRO A 407 -18.31 9.39 -9.97
N GLU A 408 -18.31 10.71 -10.07
CA GLU A 408 -19.52 11.51 -10.34
C GLU A 408 -20.14 11.14 -11.68
N TYR A 409 -19.34 11.07 -12.75
CA TYR A 409 -19.83 10.65 -14.06
C TYR A 409 -20.42 9.24 -14.02
N PHE A 410 -19.78 8.32 -13.31
CA PHE A 410 -20.25 6.94 -13.18
C PHE A 410 -21.63 6.88 -12.49
N PHE A 411 -21.81 7.57 -11.37
CA PHE A 411 -23.10 7.56 -10.68
C PHE A 411 -24.19 8.28 -11.47
N LEU A 412 -23.88 9.43 -12.08
CA LEU A 412 -24.79 10.11 -13.01
C LEU A 412 -25.17 9.23 -14.20
N PHE A 413 -24.25 8.42 -14.70
CA PHE A 413 -24.55 7.45 -15.76
C PHE A 413 -25.54 6.39 -15.27
N LEU A 414 -25.38 5.85 -14.05
CA LEU A 414 -26.34 4.89 -13.49
C LEU A 414 -27.73 5.50 -13.29
N GLU A 415 -27.81 6.74 -12.80
CA GLU A 415 -29.08 7.45 -12.65
C GLU A 415 -29.79 7.64 -13.99
N LYS A 416 -29.04 8.01 -15.05
CA LYS A 416 -29.58 8.08 -16.43
C LYS A 416 -30.06 6.73 -16.96
N GLN A 417 -29.57 5.62 -16.41
CA GLN A 417 -30.05 4.27 -16.73
C GLN A 417 -31.26 3.85 -15.88
N GLY A 418 -31.82 4.77 -15.07
CA GLY A 418 -32.98 4.52 -14.22
C GLY A 418 -32.64 3.81 -12.90
N ILE A 419 -31.40 3.89 -12.43
CA ILE A 419 -30.95 3.31 -11.16
C ILE A 419 -30.71 4.47 -10.19
N PRO A 420 -31.62 4.74 -9.24
CA PRO A 420 -31.44 5.81 -8.26
C PRO A 420 -30.25 5.54 -7.35
N VAL A 421 -29.40 6.54 -7.11
CA VAL A 421 -28.18 6.40 -6.30
C VAL A 421 -28.22 7.37 -5.12
N GLU A 422 -27.98 6.85 -3.91
CA GLU A 422 -27.72 7.67 -2.74
C GLU A 422 -26.21 7.84 -2.54
N LEU A 423 -25.74 9.09 -2.50
CA LEU A 423 -24.32 9.41 -2.35
C LEU A 423 -23.93 9.72 -0.90
N GLU A 424 -22.71 9.32 -0.52
CA GLU A 424 -22.08 9.66 0.77
C GLU A 424 -20.57 9.86 0.56
N SER A 425 -20.03 10.99 1.02
CA SER A 425 -18.60 11.32 0.94
C SER A 425 -17.96 11.47 2.32
N ASN A 426 -16.62 11.49 2.35
CA ASN A 426 -15.81 11.78 3.53
C ASN A 426 -15.39 13.26 3.65
N GLY A 427 -15.98 14.18 2.89
CA GLY A 427 -15.75 15.63 3.02
C GLY A 427 -14.43 16.16 2.45
N ILE A 428 -13.55 15.27 1.94
CA ILE A 428 -12.20 15.65 1.48
C ILE A 428 -12.23 16.30 0.09
N SER A 429 -13.03 15.75 -0.82
CA SER A 429 -13.17 16.19 -2.21
C SER A 429 -14.59 16.62 -2.55
N ASP A 430 -15.57 16.08 -1.85
CA ASP A 430 -16.99 16.40 -1.98
C ASP A 430 -17.55 16.70 -0.59
N ARG A 431 -18.00 17.95 -0.43
CA ARG A 431 -18.61 18.44 0.82
C ARG A 431 -20.13 18.42 0.79
N GLU A 432 -20.72 18.29 -0.40
CA GLU A 432 -22.17 18.29 -0.57
C GLU A 432 -22.77 17.02 0.01
N HIS A 433 -22.09 15.89 -0.21
CA HIS A 433 -22.52 14.58 0.28
C HIS A 433 -21.82 14.15 1.58
N ASP A 434 -21.16 15.06 2.30
CA ASP A 434 -20.54 14.75 3.59
C ASP A 434 -21.60 14.68 4.71
N LYS A 435 -21.86 13.46 5.18
CA LYS A 435 -22.80 13.18 6.27
C LYS A 435 -22.16 13.21 7.66
N GLY A 436 -20.89 13.63 7.79
CA GLY A 436 -20.17 13.64 9.07
C GLY A 436 -19.82 12.26 9.62
N ARG A 437 -19.88 11.21 8.76
CA ARG A 437 -19.60 9.80 9.10
C ARG A 437 -18.12 9.44 9.02
N TYR A 438 -17.26 10.41 8.75
CA TYR A 438 -15.80 10.28 8.77
C TYR A 438 -15.17 11.32 9.70
N PRO A 439 -14.03 11.01 10.33
CA PRO A 439 -13.27 12.02 11.07
C PRO A 439 -12.79 13.11 10.11
N VAL A 440 -12.69 14.33 10.62
CA VAL A 440 -12.10 15.45 9.87
C VAL A 440 -10.58 15.25 9.80
N VAL A 441 -10.11 14.65 8.70
CA VAL A 441 -8.68 14.34 8.53
C VAL A 441 -7.99 15.45 7.72
N GLY A 442 -7.25 16.31 8.41
CA GLY A 442 -6.19 17.14 7.84
C GLY A 442 -6.43 18.65 7.87
N GLY A 443 -5.34 19.40 8.01
CA GLY A 443 -5.34 20.86 7.92
C GLY A 443 -5.69 21.35 6.51
N ASP A 444 -6.15 22.60 6.42
CA ASP A 444 -6.59 23.22 5.16
C ASP A 444 -5.53 23.09 4.05
N LYS A 445 -5.80 22.21 3.08
CA LYS A 445 -4.96 21.90 1.91
C LYS A 445 -4.47 23.16 1.21
N ASN A 446 -5.35 24.17 1.13
CA ASN A 446 -5.06 25.41 0.42
C ASN A 446 -4.11 26.30 1.21
N LYS A 447 -4.11 26.23 2.55
CA LYS A 447 -3.16 26.97 3.38
C LYS A 447 -1.77 26.37 3.27
N ILE A 448 -1.65 25.04 3.36
CA ILE A 448 -0.33 24.38 3.31
C ILE A 448 0.29 24.49 1.91
N LYS A 449 -0.48 24.27 0.83
CA LYS A 449 0.01 24.48 -0.55
C LYS A 449 0.43 25.93 -0.78
N ARG A 450 -0.33 26.90 -0.27
CA ARG A 450 0.05 28.33 -0.34
C ARG A 450 1.35 28.59 0.42
N ALA A 451 1.48 28.09 1.65
CA ALA A 451 2.70 28.27 2.45
C ALA A 451 3.93 27.67 1.77
N VAL A 452 3.83 26.44 1.25
CA VAL A 452 4.93 25.78 0.52
C VAL A 452 5.28 26.52 -0.77
N ARG A 453 4.28 27.00 -1.52
CA ARG A 453 4.49 27.79 -2.75
C ARG A 453 5.19 29.12 -2.44
N LEU A 454 4.73 29.84 -1.43
CA LEU A 454 5.34 31.09 -0.98
C LEU A 454 6.79 30.86 -0.54
N PHE A 455 7.07 29.75 0.14
CA PHE A 455 8.43 29.38 0.53
C PHE A 455 9.35 29.09 -0.67
N TYR A 456 8.86 28.38 -1.70
CA TYR A 456 9.64 28.18 -2.93
C TYR A 456 9.87 29.48 -3.69
N ILE A 457 8.86 30.36 -3.74
CA ILE A 457 9.01 31.70 -4.32
C ILE A 457 10.06 32.49 -3.53
N SER A 458 10.03 32.47 -2.19
CA SER A 458 11.05 33.16 -1.39
C SER A 458 12.45 32.60 -1.62
N LEU A 459 12.61 31.28 -1.74
CA LEU A 459 13.89 30.66 -2.09
C LEU A 459 14.41 31.12 -3.46
N ALA A 460 13.52 31.21 -4.45
CA ALA A 460 13.86 31.70 -5.78
C ALA A 460 14.25 33.20 -5.76
N VAL A 461 13.48 34.03 -5.06
CA VAL A 461 13.76 35.47 -4.91
C VAL A 461 15.11 35.68 -4.20
N VAL A 462 15.36 34.98 -3.09
CA VAL A 462 16.65 35.05 -2.38
C VAL A 462 17.80 34.60 -3.28
N SER A 463 17.60 33.56 -4.08
CA SER A 463 18.61 33.08 -5.04
C SER A 463 18.91 34.12 -6.13
N VAL A 464 17.88 34.77 -6.69
CA VAL A 464 18.05 35.84 -7.68
C VAL A 464 18.75 37.05 -7.07
N LEU A 465 18.33 37.49 -5.88
CA LEU A 465 18.97 38.58 -5.15
C LEU A 465 20.44 38.28 -4.87
N ALA A 466 20.76 37.07 -4.40
CA ALA A 466 22.15 36.63 -4.21
C ALA A 466 22.97 36.72 -5.51
N GLY A 467 22.40 36.31 -6.64
CA GLY A 467 23.03 36.45 -7.96
C GLY A 467 23.29 37.89 -8.37
N VAL A 468 22.30 38.78 -8.18
CA VAL A 468 22.42 40.21 -8.48
C VAL A 468 23.46 40.88 -7.61
N VAL A 469 23.42 40.65 -6.29
CA VAL A 469 24.41 41.21 -5.36
C VAL A 469 25.80 40.69 -5.71
N ASN A 470 25.95 39.39 -6.00
CA ASN A 470 27.23 38.84 -6.38
C ASN A 470 27.77 39.47 -7.66
N LEU A 471 26.93 39.72 -8.67
CA LEU A 471 27.32 40.41 -9.90
C LEU A 471 27.73 41.86 -9.63
N ALA A 472 26.96 42.58 -8.81
CA ALA A 472 27.25 43.97 -8.43
C ALA A 472 28.56 44.10 -7.64
N THR A 473 28.83 43.16 -6.73
CA THR A 473 30.07 43.12 -5.95
C THR A 473 31.21 42.40 -6.66
N TYR A 474 31.00 41.85 -7.86
CA TYR A 474 32.00 40.98 -8.51
C TYR A 474 33.31 41.68 -8.78
N ARG A 475 33.26 42.99 -9.07
CA ARG A 475 34.46 43.82 -9.25
C ARG A 475 35.30 43.92 -7.96
N GLN A 476 34.66 43.88 -6.80
CA GLN A 476 35.32 43.98 -5.50
C GLN A 476 35.73 42.60 -4.96
N ILE A 477 34.88 41.60 -5.20
CA ILE A 477 35.07 40.22 -4.77
C ILE A 477 34.88 39.35 -6.02
N PRO A 478 35.97 39.00 -6.74
CA PRO A 478 35.91 38.26 -8.00
C PRO A 478 35.64 36.76 -7.79
N PHE A 479 34.73 36.44 -6.87
CA PHE A 479 34.33 35.09 -6.49
C PHE A 479 32.82 34.94 -6.66
N LYS A 480 32.40 33.85 -7.31
CA LYS A 480 30.99 33.63 -7.70
C LYS A 480 30.15 33.04 -6.56
N TRP A 481 30.20 33.61 -5.35
CA TRP A 481 29.57 33.08 -4.14
C TRP A 481 28.06 32.78 -4.25
N ALA A 482 27.34 33.38 -5.20
CA ALA A 482 25.93 33.10 -5.42
C ALA A 482 25.65 31.62 -5.72
N PHE A 483 26.55 30.92 -6.42
CA PHE A 483 26.37 29.48 -6.68
C PHE A 483 26.35 28.64 -5.40
N LEU A 484 27.07 29.05 -4.34
CA LEU A 484 27.01 28.38 -3.04
C LEU A 484 25.62 28.53 -2.42
N THR A 485 25.07 29.75 -2.49
CA THR A 485 23.71 30.03 -1.99
C THR A 485 22.66 29.26 -2.78
N TRP A 486 22.84 29.09 -4.09
CA TRP A 486 21.95 28.28 -4.94
C TRP A 486 22.03 26.80 -4.59
N GLY A 487 23.23 26.27 -4.32
CA GLY A 487 23.42 24.89 -3.84
C GLY A 487 22.69 24.64 -2.51
N ALA A 488 22.82 25.55 -1.54
CA ALA A 488 22.10 25.48 -0.28
C ALA A 488 20.57 25.58 -0.45
N ALA A 489 20.11 26.52 -1.30
CA ALA A 489 18.70 26.66 -1.64
C ALA A 489 18.12 25.39 -2.29
N ALA A 490 18.86 24.76 -3.20
CA ALA A 490 18.48 23.50 -3.83
C ALA A 490 18.37 22.35 -2.82
N TYR A 491 19.28 22.28 -1.84
CA TYR A 491 19.25 21.27 -0.78
C TYR A 491 18.03 21.42 0.14
N VAL A 492 17.71 22.66 0.55
CA VAL A 492 16.52 22.96 1.34
C VAL A 492 15.24 22.65 0.54
N ALA A 493 15.20 23.04 -0.73
CA ALA A 493 14.09 22.78 -1.63
C ALA A 493 13.84 21.27 -1.83
N MET A 494 14.91 20.50 -2.01
CA MET A 494 14.89 19.04 -2.09
C MET A 494 14.35 18.43 -0.78
N THR A 495 14.90 18.84 0.36
CA THR A 495 14.50 18.33 1.68
C THR A 495 13.01 18.57 1.94
N LEU A 496 12.51 19.77 1.67
CA LEU A 496 11.09 20.08 1.83
C LEU A 496 10.20 19.26 0.89
N ARG A 497 10.61 19.12 -0.38
CA ARG A 497 9.84 18.35 -1.38
C ARG A 497 9.66 16.89 -0.97
N PHE A 498 10.71 16.26 -0.43
CA PHE A 498 10.68 14.84 -0.06
C PHE A 498 10.23 14.57 1.38
N SER A 499 10.24 15.59 2.25
CA SER A 499 9.74 15.43 3.62
C SER A 499 8.26 15.80 3.74
N VAL A 500 7.78 16.74 2.91
CA VAL A 500 6.42 17.29 3.01
C VAL A 500 5.53 16.96 1.81
N MET A 501 6.05 16.95 0.57
CA MET A 501 5.22 16.81 -0.64
C MET A 501 5.21 15.42 -1.28
N ARG A 502 6.26 14.63 -1.08
CA ARG A 502 6.36 13.25 -1.56
C ARG A 502 6.85 12.42 -0.41
N HIS A 503 5.97 11.62 0.21
CA HIS A 503 6.32 10.72 1.30
C HIS A 503 7.32 9.66 0.83
N ALA A 504 8.60 10.00 0.87
CA ALA A 504 9.63 8.99 0.74
C ALA A 504 9.90 8.35 2.09
N SER A 505 10.22 7.06 2.08
CA SER A 505 10.66 6.37 3.29
C SER A 505 11.79 7.15 3.98
N MET A 506 11.81 7.17 5.32
CA MET A 506 12.84 7.86 6.10
C MET A 506 14.27 7.51 5.62
N SER A 507 14.50 6.25 5.26
CA SER A 507 15.76 5.80 4.68
C SER A 507 16.08 6.45 3.34
N GLY A 508 15.09 6.64 2.46
CA GLY A 508 15.26 7.34 1.18
C GLY A 508 15.49 8.84 1.34
N ILE A 509 14.92 9.47 2.36
CA ILE A 509 15.19 10.89 2.68
C ILE A 509 16.66 11.05 3.10
N LEU A 510 17.12 10.24 4.06
CA LEU A 510 18.49 10.29 4.57
C LEU A 510 19.54 10.05 3.47
N VAL A 511 19.35 9.05 2.60
CA VAL A 511 20.30 8.78 1.49
C VAL A 511 20.41 9.96 0.54
N ARG A 512 19.30 10.64 0.22
CA ARG A 512 19.33 11.82 -0.66
C ARG A 512 19.92 13.05 0.02
N GLN A 513 19.68 13.23 1.32
CA GLN A 513 20.34 14.27 2.09
C GLN A 513 21.85 14.04 2.16
N CYS A 514 22.29 12.80 2.38
CA CYS A 514 23.70 12.40 2.33
C CYS A 514 24.34 12.73 0.97
N LEU A 515 23.71 12.33 -0.15
CA LEU A 515 24.18 12.68 -1.48
C LEU A 515 24.18 14.19 -1.73
N GLY A 516 23.15 14.88 -1.26
CA GLY A 516 23.01 16.33 -1.39
C GLY A 516 24.10 17.10 -0.67
N ILE A 517 24.43 16.74 0.58
CA ILE A 517 25.47 17.42 1.35
C ILE A 517 26.87 17.16 0.76
N GLN A 518 27.15 15.94 0.28
CA GLN A 518 28.41 15.63 -0.40
C GLN A 518 28.57 16.44 -1.70
N ALA A 519 27.49 16.57 -2.49
CA ALA A 519 27.49 17.39 -3.70
C ALA A 519 27.73 18.87 -3.39
N ILE A 520 27.16 19.41 -2.30
CA ILE A 520 27.42 20.79 -1.85
C ILE A 520 28.89 20.96 -1.45
N LEU A 521 29.47 20.02 -0.69
CA LEU A 521 30.87 20.10 -0.27
C LEU A 521 31.83 20.08 -1.47
N LEU A 522 31.58 19.21 -2.45
CA LEU A 522 32.33 19.21 -3.72
C LEU A 522 32.16 20.52 -4.49
N LEU A 523 30.94 21.08 -4.53
CA LEU A 523 30.68 22.37 -5.16
C LEU A 523 31.48 23.49 -4.49
N VAL A 524 31.54 23.51 -3.15
CA VAL A 524 32.31 24.53 -2.43
C VAL A 524 33.80 24.41 -2.76
N ASP A 525 34.35 23.19 -2.68
CA ASP A 525 35.78 22.97 -2.93
C ASP A 525 36.17 23.30 -4.38
N THR A 526 35.41 22.82 -5.36
CA THR A 526 35.61 23.14 -6.79
C THR A 526 35.58 24.65 -7.03
N MET A 527 34.64 25.36 -6.43
CA MET A 527 34.55 26.81 -6.56
C MET A 527 35.71 27.55 -5.89
N THR A 528 36.23 27.03 -4.77
CA THR A 528 37.38 27.62 -4.08
C THR A 528 38.73 27.28 -4.73
N GLY A 529 38.75 26.56 -5.86
CA GLY A 529 39.99 26.21 -6.56
C GLY A 529 40.37 24.73 -6.49
N LEU A 530 39.44 23.86 -6.08
CA LEU A 530 39.60 22.41 -5.93
C LEU A 530 40.86 22.07 -5.13
N HIS A 531 40.92 22.60 -3.91
CA HIS A 531 42.07 22.38 -3.04
C HIS A 531 42.12 20.95 -2.52
N GLY A 532 41.01 20.22 -2.57
CA GLY A 532 40.90 18.79 -2.22
C GLY A 532 40.32 18.56 -0.82
N TRP A 533 40.09 19.61 -0.04
CA TRP A 533 39.65 19.49 1.37
C TRP A 533 38.26 18.85 1.51
N SER A 534 37.39 18.97 0.50
CA SER A 534 36.08 18.33 0.53
C SER A 534 36.20 16.81 0.48
N VAL A 535 37.09 16.30 -0.37
CA VAL A 535 37.31 14.87 -0.57
C VAL A 535 38.23 14.30 0.50
N ASP A 536 39.25 15.05 0.91
CA ASP A 536 40.26 14.61 1.86
C ASP A 536 39.73 14.62 3.31
N TYR A 537 38.83 15.56 3.64
CA TYR A 537 38.39 15.76 5.03
C TYR A 537 36.87 15.82 5.23
N ALA A 538 36.17 16.70 4.51
CA ALA A 538 34.77 16.99 4.84
C ALA A 538 33.82 15.81 4.57
N ILE A 539 33.88 15.21 3.37
CA ILE A 539 33.05 14.05 3.01
C ILE A 539 33.37 12.84 3.91
N PRO A 540 34.64 12.46 4.14
CA PRO A 540 34.99 11.44 5.12
C PRO A 540 34.40 11.69 6.52
N CYS A 541 34.45 12.93 7.03
CA CYS A 541 33.84 13.30 8.31
C CYS A 541 32.32 13.13 8.33
N VAL A 542 31.63 13.54 7.25
CA VAL A 542 30.18 13.34 7.11
C VAL A 542 29.82 11.86 7.12
N VAL A 543 30.56 11.03 6.37
CA VAL A 543 30.39 9.58 6.34
C VAL A 543 30.59 8.98 7.74
N LEU A 544 31.64 9.39 8.46
CA LEU A 544 31.92 8.91 9.81
C LEU A 544 30.81 9.29 10.80
N PHE A 545 30.32 10.54 10.73
CA PHE A 545 29.20 10.99 11.55
C PHE A 545 27.93 10.19 11.25
N GLU A 546 27.64 9.92 9.98
CA GLU A 546 26.50 9.09 9.59
C GLU A 546 26.64 7.65 10.11
N VAL A 547 27.81 7.04 9.98
CA VAL A 547 28.09 5.70 10.55
C VAL A 547 27.84 5.70 12.06
N ALA A 548 28.33 6.71 12.79
CA ALA A 548 28.11 6.83 14.22
C ALA A 548 26.61 7.00 14.57
N ALA A 549 25.90 7.86 13.84
CA ALA A 549 24.46 8.09 14.03
C ALA A 549 23.64 6.81 13.76
N ILE A 550 24.00 6.04 12.73
CA ILE A 550 23.38 4.74 12.42
C ILE A 550 23.59 3.75 13.56
N LEU A 551 24.82 3.63 14.07
CA LEU A 551 25.14 2.74 15.17
C LEU A 551 24.38 3.13 16.44
N LEU A 552 24.28 4.43 16.75
CA LEU A 552 23.46 4.93 17.85
C LEU A 552 21.99 4.57 17.66
N MET A 553 21.43 4.77 16.46
CA MET A 553 20.03 4.44 16.17
C MET A 553 19.77 2.92 16.22
N LEU A 554 20.73 2.09 15.80
CA LEU A 554 20.69 0.63 15.97
C LEU A 554 20.64 0.23 17.46
N LEU A 555 21.38 0.94 18.31
CA LEU A 555 21.40 0.70 19.75
C LEU A 555 20.11 1.14 20.44
N VAL A 556 19.58 2.32 20.09
CA VAL A 556 18.37 2.91 20.70
C VAL A 556 17.10 2.22 20.19
N ASN A 557 17.00 1.95 18.89
CA ASN A 557 15.82 1.40 18.25
C ASN A 557 16.04 -0.03 17.74
N ARG A 558 16.40 -0.94 18.65
CA ARG A 558 16.69 -2.35 18.34
C ARG A 558 15.54 -3.09 17.63
N MET A 559 14.31 -2.63 17.76
CA MET A 559 13.15 -3.26 17.13
C MET A 559 13.07 -3.01 15.60
N ASN A 560 13.66 -1.92 15.10
CA ASN A 560 13.67 -1.56 13.67
C ASN A 560 15.08 -1.61 13.05
N TRP A 561 16.00 -2.38 13.64
CA TRP A 561 17.41 -2.45 13.25
C TRP A 561 17.62 -2.72 11.75
N GLN A 562 16.68 -3.42 11.12
CA GLN A 562 16.72 -3.81 9.71
C GLN A 562 16.73 -2.61 8.75
N CYS A 563 16.01 -1.53 9.06
CA CYS A 563 15.98 -0.32 8.24
C CYS A 563 17.30 0.43 8.32
N TYR A 564 17.89 0.49 9.52
CA TYR A 564 19.18 1.12 9.76
C TYR A 564 20.34 0.30 9.18
N PHE A 565 20.25 -1.03 9.18
CA PHE A 565 21.22 -1.90 8.54
C PHE A 565 21.28 -1.71 7.02
N MET A 566 20.14 -1.48 6.34
CA MET A 566 20.13 -1.15 4.91
C MET A 566 20.78 0.21 4.64
N TYR A 567 20.56 1.18 5.52
CA TYR A 567 21.22 2.47 5.44
C TYR A 567 22.73 2.35 5.71
N GLN A 568 23.14 1.49 6.65
CA GLN A 568 24.55 1.19 6.91
C GLN A 568 25.26 0.65 5.66
N ILE A 569 24.61 -0.24 4.90
CA ILE A 569 25.13 -0.72 3.62
C ILE A 569 25.24 0.42 2.61
N ALA A 570 24.20 1.25 2.47
CA ALA A 570 24.21 2.38 1.54
C ALA A 570 25.34 3.38 1.86
N VAL A 571 25.48 3.78 3.13
CA VAL A 571 26.57 4.66 3.60
C VAL A 571 27.93 4.00 3.40
N THR A 572 28.04 2.69 3.62
CA THR A 572 29.27 1.94 3.31
C THR A 572 29.60 2.06 1.83
N PHE A 573 28.65 1.85 0.91
CA PHE A 573 28.89 2.07 -0.52
C PHE A 573 29.25 3.52 -0.87
N LEU A 574 28.55 4.49 -0.27
CA LEU A 574 28.83 5.92 -0.48
C LEU A 574 30.22 6.30 0.05
N SER A 575 30.72 5.62 1.09
CA SER A 575 32.08 5.85 1.59
C SER A 575 33.18 5.53 0.56
N PHE A 576 32.89 4.70 -0.45
CA PHE A 576 33.83 4.43 -1.55
C PHE A 576 33.85 5.53 -2.63
N VAL A 577 32.86 6.43 -2.67
CA VAL A 577 32.80 7.50 -3.68
C VAL A 577 34.05 8.41 -3.63
N PRO A 578 34.50 8.87 -2.44
CA PRO A 578 35.80 9.53 -2.28
C PRO A 578 37.01 8.80 -2.90
N LEU A 579 37.02 7.46 -2.90
CA LEU A 579 38.12 6.67 -3.47
C LEU A 579 38.14 6.70 -5.01
N VAL A 580 37.02 7.03 -5.66
CA VAL A 580 36.99 7.24 -7.12
C VAL A 580 37.80 8.48 -7.48
N PHE A 581 37.73 9.53 -6.66
CA PHE A 581 38.50 10.77 -6.85
C PHE A 581 40.00 10.59 -6.61
N LEU A 582 40.40 9.58 -5.82
CA LEU A 582 41.79 9.18 -5.68
C LEU A 582 42.39 8.71 -7.01
N ARG A 583 41.62 7.95 -7.79
CA ARG A 583 42.04 7.45 -9.12
C ARG A 583 42.13 8.57 -10.16
N ILE A 584 41.39 9.65 -9.97
CA ILE A 584 41.35 10.83 -10.83
C ILE A 584 42.43 11.86 -10.43
N GLY A 585 43.11 11.65 -9.29
CA GLY A 585 44.18 12.53 -8.80
C GLY A 585 43.69 13.79 -8.08
N TRP A 586 42.44 13.82 -7.64
CA TRP A 586 41.85 14.97 -6.92
C TRP A 586 42.08 14.93 -5.40
N THR A 587 42.50 13.78 -4.87
CA THR A 587 42.77 13.54 -3.45
C THR A 587 44.27 13.78 -3.17
N LYS A 588 44.60 14.68 -2.23
CA LYS A 588 46.01 14.96 -1.86
C LYS A 588 46.41 14.20 -0.59
N HIS A 589 45.48 14.07 0.35
CA HIS A 589 45.68 13.40 1.64
C HIS A 589 44.63 12.32 1.87
N PRO A 590 44.84 11.10 1.36
CA PRO A 590 43.81 10.06 1.36
C PRO A 590 43.58 9.37 2.71
N LEU A 591 44.35 9.73 3.75
CA LEU A 591 44.36 9.02 5.03
C LEU A 591 42.96 8.95 5.65
N LEU A 592 42.28 10.09 5.79
CA LEU A 592 40.98 10.14 6.43
C LEU A 592 39.89 9.51 5.56
N THR A 593 40.02 9.61 4.23
CA THR A 593 39.18 8.90 3.26
C THR A 593 39.27 7.39 3.45
N VAL A 594 40.49 6.85 3.51
CA VAL A 594 40.73 5.43 3.77
C VAL A 594 40.19 5.04 5.15
N ILE A 595 40.44 5.84 6.19
CA ILE A 595 39.91 5.60 7.54
C ILE A 595 38.38 5.55 7.52
N SER A 596 37.70 6.44 6.80
CA SER A 596 36.24 6.46 6.73
C SER A 596 35.66 5.20 6.09
N VAL A 597 36.32 4.67 5.05
CA VAL A 597 35.96 3.41 4.41
C VAL A 597 36.23 2.24 5.35
N VAL A 598 37.40 2.21 5.99
CA VAL A 598 37.74 1.16 6.95
C VAL A 598 36.74 1.14 8.09
N ILE A 599 36.42 2.29 8.70
CA ILE A 599 35.45 2.38 9.79
C ILE A 599 34.03 2.02 9.32
N SER A 600 33.59 2.45 8.13
CA SER A 600 32.25 2.09 7.63
C SER A 600 32.13 0.57 7.38
N VAL A 601 33.16 -0.04 6.77
CA VAL A 601 33.24 -1.48 6.53
C VAL A 601 33.37 -2.25 7.84
N SER A 602 34.24 -1.82 8.75
CA SER A 602 34.41 -2.42 10.07
C SER A 602 33.12 -2.33 10.89
N ALA A 603 32.42 -1.19 10.86
CA ALA A 603 31.12 -1.04 11.51
C ALA A 603 30.10 -2.00 10.90
N LEU A 604 30.07 -2.13 9.57
CA LEU A 604 29.18 -3.07 8.90
C LEU A 604 29.49 -4.51 9.33
N VAL A 605 30.76 -4.91 9.31
CA VAL A 605 31.25 -6.23 9.75
C VAL A 605 30.96 -6.46 11.23
N LEU A 606 31.10 -5.45 12.08
CA LEU A 606 30.82 -5.55 13.50
C LEU A 606 29.32 -5.73 13.75
N THR A 607 28.46 -4.96 13.08
CA THR A 607 26.99 -5.17 13.12
C THR A 607 26.64 -6.59 12.68
N ILE A 608 27.38 -7.14 11.72
CA ILE A 608 27.24 -8.49 11.21
C ILE A 608 27.66 -9.55 12.25
N LEU A 609 28.79 -9.34 12.93
CA LEU A 609 29.37 -10.27 13.91
C LEU A 609 28.68 -10.23 15.28
N LEU A 610 28.33 -9.05 15.78
CA LEU A 610 27.62 -8.84 17.04
C LEU A 610 26.11 -9.01 16.89
N GLY A 611 25.63 -8.98 15.66
CA GLY A 611 24.25 -9.24 15.36
C GLY A 611 23.80 -10.61 15.91
N ASP A 612 22.64 -10.62 16.54
CA ASP A 612 22.06 -11.78 17.22
C ASP A 612 21.90 -12.99 16.26
N ARG A 613 21.47 -14.17 16.75
CA ARG A 613 21.20 -15.35 15.87
C ARG A 613 20.28 -15.02 14.69
N SER A 614 19.52 -13.92 14.76
CA SER A 614 18.73 -13.32 13.68
C SER A 614 19.59 -12.66 12.58
N VAL A 615 20.63 -11.91 12.93
CA VAL A 615 21.52 -11.20 11.99
C VAL A 615 22.47 -12.19 11.32
N LYS A 616 23.04 -13.13 12.08
CA LYS A 616 23.89 -14.20 11.52
C LYS A 616 23.09 -15.15 10.61
N ARG A 617 21.83 -15.47 10.93
CA ARG A 617 20.92 -16.18 10.02
C ARG A 617 20.51 -15.35 8.81
N GLU A 618 20.37 -14.04 8.97
CA GLU A 618 20.24 -13.10 7.86
C GLU A 618 21.51 -13.28 7.01
N LEU A 619 22.70 -12.91 7.44
CA LEU A 619 23.93 -12.93 6.64
C LEU A 619 24.28 -14.25 5.96
N ARG A 620 24.22 -15.36 6.72
CA ARG A 620 24.40 -16.73 6.19
C ARG A 620 23.38 -17.07 5.11
N ARG A 621 22.17 -16.49 5.14
CA ARG A 621 21.20 -16.65 4.06
C ARG A 621 21.69 -16.00 2.74
N ARG A 622 21.95 -14.71 2.64
CA ARG A 622 21.94 -13.83 1.40
C ARG A 622 23.31 -13.28 1.02
N PHE A 623 24.35 -13.71 1.74
CA PHE A 623 25.72 -13.78 1.21
C PHE A 623 26.25 -15.22 1.10
N HIS A 624 25.45 -16.24 1.48
CA HIS A 624 25.81 -17.67 1.42
C HIS A 624 27.14 -18.03 2.12
N VAL A 625 27.38 -17.54 3.35
CA VAL A 625 28.57 -17.85 4.18
C VAL A 625 28.23 -18.60 5.46
#